data_AF-A0A920SB89-F1
#
_entry.id   AF-A0A920SB89-F1
#
_cell.length_a   1.000
_cell.length_b   1.000
_cell.length_c   1.000
_cell.angle_alpha   90.00
_cell.angle_beta   90.00
_cell.angle_gamma   90.00
#
_symmetry.space_group_name_H-M   'P 1'
#
loop_
_entity.id
_entity.type
_entity.pdbx_description
1 polymer ?
#
loop_
_entity_poly.entity_id
_entity_poly.type
_entity_poly.pdbx_seq_one_letter_code
_entity_poly.pdbx_strand_id
1 'polypeptide(L)'
;MAVGLDKFILVGHSMGGRNGMAFAGQNADMLEKMVIVDIGPDLDPNLGFGRITQELKDVPEEFNSFADVVSYQSKQNILCSDRVLRRRLTYDTKKLPNGKIGWRYDLQIREQRRNGTGAKTTGPLADST
;
A
#
# COMPACT_ATOMS: atom_id res chain seq x y z
N MET A 1 -0.47 3.02 26.13
CA MET A 1 -1.33 2.12 26.92
C MET A 1 -1.99 1.14 25.96
N ALA A 2 -1.90 -0.16 26.22
CA ALA A 2 -2.64 -1.17 25.46
C ALA A 2 -4.08 -1.30 26.01
N VAL A 3 -5.03 -1.66 25.14
CA VAL A 3 -6.49 -1.60 25.41
C VAL A 3 -7.07 -2.85 26.10
N GLY A 4 -6.25 -3.82 26.52
CA GLY A 4 -6.69 -4.97 27.34
C GLY A 4 -7.67 -5.92 26.65
N LEU A 5 -7.44 -6.25 25.37
CA LEU A 5 -8.29 -7.17 24.63
C LEU A 5 -7.79 -8.62 24.78
N ASP A 6 -8.60 -9.46 25.43
CA ASP A 6 -8.27 -10.87 25.66
C ASP A 6 -8.73 -11.80 24.54
N LYS A 7 -9.84 -11.45 23.86
CA LYS A 7 -10.42 -12.19 22.73
C LYS A 7 -11.07 -11.23 21.74
N PHE A 8 -10.77 -11.33 20.44
CA PHE A 8 -11.30 -10.41 19.43
C PHE A 8 -11.33 -10.96 18.00
N ILE A 9 -12.05 -10.26 17.10
CA ILE A 9 -12.04 -10.53 15.66
C ILE A 9 -11.02 -9.60 14.99
N LEU A 10 -10.08 -10.17 14.23
CA LEU A 10 -9.06 -9.43 13.51
C LEU A 10 -9.42 -9.32 12.02
N VAL A 11 -9.58 -8.10 11.51
CA VAL A 11 -9.80 -7.83 10.09
C VAL A 11 -8.58 -7.13 9.51
N GLY A 12 -7.95 -7.74 8.52
CA GLY A 12 -6.75 -7.22 7.88
C GLY A 12 -6.90 -7.11 6.36
N HIS A 13 -6.74 -5.90 5.83
CA HIS A 13 -6.73 -5.62 4.39
C HIS A 13 -5.30 -5.44 3.88
N SER A 14 -4.94 -6.06 2.76
CA SER A 14 -3.62 -5.94 2.13
C SER A 14 -2.47 -6.19 3.15
N MET A 15 -1.59 -5.22 3.38
CA MET A 15 -0.53 -5.30 4.41
C MET A 15 -1.08 -5.65 5.81
N GLY A 16 -2.26 -5.15 6.16
CA GLY A 16 -2.91 -5.47 7.44
C GLY A 16 -3.31 -6.95 7.56
N GLY A 17 -3.67 -7.59 6.44
CA GLY A 17 -3.95 -9.03 6.40
C GLY A 17 -2.69 -9.86 6.71
N ARG A 18 -1.54 -9.47 6.17
CA ARG A 18 -0.27 -10.13 6.49
C ARG A 18 0.18 -9.95 7.91
N ASN A 19 0.13 -8.70 8.40
CA ASN A 19 0.46 -8.43 9.79
C ASN A 19 -0.45 -9.24 10.72
N GLY A 20 -1.73 -9.38 10.35
CA GLY A 20 -2.66 -10.22 11.07
C GLY A 20 -2.34 -11.72 10.99
N MET A 21 -1.87 -12.23 9.85
CA MET A 21 -1.45 -13.63 9.72
C MET A 21 -0.22 -13.91 10.60
N ALA A 22 0.77 -13.01 10.57
CA ALA A 22 1.95 -13.10 11.42
C ALA A 22 1.59 -13.02 12.92
N PHE A 23 0.66 -12.12 13.29
CA PHE A 23 0.14 -12.03 14.64
C PHE A 23 -0.58 -13.32 15.08
N ALA A 24 -1.45 -13.86 14.22
CA ALA A 24 -2.21 -15.08 14.50
C ALA A 24 -1.30 -16.29 14.71
N GLY A 25 -0.18 -16.39 13.98
CA GLY A 25 0.77 -17.49 14.14
C GLY A 25 1.36 -17.63 15.55
N GLN A 26 1.37 -16.56 16.35
CA GLN A 26 1.88 -16.56 17.72
C GLN A 26 0.78 -16.35 18.78
N ASN A 27 -0.42 -15.92 18.38
CA ASN A 27 -1.46 -15.44 19.28
C ASN A 27 -2.86 -15.95 18.89
N ALA A 28 -2.96 -17.13 18.27
CA ALA A 28 -4.23 -17.68 17.78
C ALA A 28 -5.30 -17.77 18.88
N ASP A 29 -4.91 -18.04 20.13
CA ASP A 29 -5.82 -18.11 21.27
C ASP A 29 -6.52 -16.78 21.59
N MET A 30 -5.95 -15.65 21.18
CA MET A 30 -6.58 -14.33 21.33
C MET A 30 -7.61 -14.03 20.22
N LEU A 31 -7.65 -14.81 19.15
CA LEU A 31 -8.53 -14.55 18.00
C LEU A 31 -9.80 -15.41 18.08
N GLU A 32 -10.96 -14.78 17.94
CA GLU A 32 -12.22 -15.49 17.65
C GLU A 32 -12.30 -15.87 16.18
N LYS A 33 -11.96 -14.91 15.31
CA LYS A 33 -11.99 -15.02 13.85
C LYS A 33 -10.94 -14.11 13.24
N MET A 34 -10.45 -14.50 12.07
CA MET A 34 -9.61 -13.66 11.24
C MET A 34 -10.26 -13.48 9.85
N VAL A 35 -10.35 -12.24 9.39
CA VAL A 35 -10.84 -11.90 8.05
C VAL A 35 -9.70 -11.27 7.27
N ILE A 36 -9.32 -11.91 6.17
CA ILE A 36 -8.26 -11.47 5.27
C ILE A 36 -8.92 -10.89 4.01
N VAL A 37 -8.56 -9.67 3.64
CA VAL A 37 -9.12 -8.98 2.47
C VAL A 37 -8.00 -8.64 1.49
N ASP A 38 -8.13 -9.17 0.27
CA ASP A 38 -7.30 -8.84 -0.90
C ASP A 38 -5.79 -9.01 -0.67
N ILE A 39 -5.40 -10.10 0.01
CA ILE A 39 -4.00 -10.50 0.18
C ILE A 39 -3.88 -12.01 0.40
N GLY A 40 -2.81 -12.61 -0.11
CA GLY A 40 -2.44 -14.01 0.13
C GLY A 40 -1.30 -14.16 1.16
N PRO A 41 -1.06 -15.40 1.64
CA PRO A 41 0.06 -15.71 2.53
C PRO A 41 1.40 -15.50 1.82
N ASP A 42 1.49 -15.90 0.56
CA ASP A 42 2.65 -15.70 -0.29
C ASP A 42 2.52 -14.46 -1.17
N LEU A 43 3.66 -13.87 -1.49
CA LEU A 43 3.79 -12.94 -2.59
C LEU A 43 4.53 -13.58 -3.73
N ASP A 44 3.92 -13.52 -4.91
CA ASP A 44 4.72 -13.53 -6.12
C ASP A 44 5.50 -12.19 -6.21
N PRO A 45 6.84 -12.22 -6.13
CA PRO A 45 7.67 -11.02 -6.21
C PRO A 45 7.52 -10.29 -7.55
N ASN A 46 7.22 -11.03 -8.62
CA ASN A 46 7.14 -10.55 -9.99
C ASN A 46 5.75 -10.02 -10.36
N LEU A 47 4.68 -10.57 -9.80
CA LEU A 47 3.31 -10.15 -10.14
C LEU A 47 2.77 -9.03 -9.23
N GLY A 48 2.85 -9.19 -7.91
CA GLY A 48 2.21 -8.26 -6.97
C GLY A 48 3.08 -7.05 -6.65
N PHE A 49 4.30 -7.33 -6.17
CA PHE A 49 5.21 -6.29 -5.66
C PHE A 49 5.92 -5.53 -6.78
N GLY A 50 6.26 -6.23 -7.87
CA GLY A 50 6.84 -5.65 -9.07
C GLY A 50 5.98 -4.53 -9.66
N ARG A 51 4.67 -4.76 -9.81
CA ARG A 51 3.74 -3.76 -10.35
C ARG A 51 3.70 -2.47 -9.53
N ILE A 52 3.51 -2.57 -8.22
CA ILE A 52 3.46 -1.39 -7.33
C ILE A 52 4.78 -0.63 -7.35
N THR A 53 5.90 -1.38 -7.37
CA THR A 53 7.24 -0.79 -7.46
C THR A 53 7.41 -0.03 -8.77
N GLN A 54 6.96 -0.60 -9.89
CA GLN A 54 7.07 0.03 -11.20
C GLN A 54 6.18 1.29 -11.30
N GLU A 55 4.94 1.22 -10.80
CA GLU A 55 4.05 2.39 -10.73
C GLU A 55 4.66 3.55 -9.94
N LEU A 56 5.29 3.26 -8.79
CA LEU A 56 5.99 4.28 -8.00
C LEU A 56 7.22 4.85 -8.71
N LYS A 57 7.89 4.09 -9.58
CA LYS A 57 9.02 4.58 -10.38
C LYS A 57 8.55 5.49 -11.50
N ASP A 58 7.52 5.08 -12.22
CA ASP A 58 7.10 5.66 -13.50
C ASP A 58 6.14 6.84 -13.38
N VAL A 59 5.40 6.94 -12.26
CA VAL A 59 4.43 8.03 -12.09
C VAL A 59 5.12 9.40 -12.14
N PRO A 60 4.63 10.40 -12.89
CA PRO A 60 5.24 11.74 -12.85
C PRO A 60 5.30 12.30 -11.42
N GLU A 61 6.37 13.02 -11.08
CA GLU A 61 6.49 13.68 -9.77
C GLU A 61 5.62 14.92 -9.66
N GLU A 62 5.38 15.58 -10.79
CA GLU A 62 4.58 16.79 -10.90
C GLU A 62 3.63 16.72 -12.09
N PHE A 63 2.48 17.38 -11.95
CA PHE A 63 1.46 17.52 -12.98
C PHE A 63 1.06 18.99 -13.12
N ASN A 64 0.66 19.41 -14.31
CA ASN A 64 0.26 20.80 -14.55
C ASN A 64 -1.10 21.12 -13.92
N SER A 65 -1.99 20.14 -13.81
CA SER A 65 -3.31 20.31 -13.22
C SER A 65 -3.81 19.05 -12.51
N PHE A 66 -4.83 19.21 -11.66
CA PHE A 66 -5.50 18.07 -11.03
C PHE A 66 -6.20 17.17 -12.06
N ALA A 67 -6.68 17.74 -13.16
CA ALA A 67 -7.27 17.00 -14.26
C ALA A 67 -6.25 16.07 -14.92
N ASP A 68 -5.00 16.50 -15.05
CA ASP A 68 -3.91 15.66 -15.58
C ASP A 68 -3.62 14.47 -14.67
N VAL A 69 -3.64 14.67 -13.34
CA VAL A 69 -3.49 13.57 -12.37
C VAL A 69 -4.61 12.55 -12.55
N VAL A 70 -5.87 13.01 -12.63
CA VAL A 70 -7.03 12.12 -12.81
C VAL A 70 -6.93 11.35 -14.13
N SER A 71 -6.55 12.03 -15.23
CA SER A 71 -6.36 11.41 -16.55
C SER A 71 -5.24 10.37 -16.57
N TYR A 72 -4.14 10.64 -15.86
CA TYR A 72 -3.06 9.68 -15.71
C TYR A 72 -3.50 8.46 -14.89
N GLN A 73 -4.12 8.70 -13.74
CA GLN A 73 -4.42 7.64 -12.77
C GLN A 73 -5.62 6.76 -13.14
N SER A 74 -6.54 7.26 -13.97
CA SER A 74 -7.69 6.50 -14.48
C SER A 74 -7.24 5.34 -15.38
N LYS A 75 -6.14 5.51 -16.13
CA LYS A 75 -5.56 4.45 -16.98
C LYS A 75 -5.13 3.22 -16.17
N GLN A 76 -4.70 3.44 -14.93
CA GLN A 76 -4.23 2.38 -14.03
C GLN A 76 -5.34 1.82 -13.13
N ASN A 77 -6.45 2.53 -12.98
CA ASN A 77 -7.55 2.19 -12.07
C ASN A 77 -8.88 2.09 -12.83
N ILE A 78 -8.90 1.28 -13.90
CA ILE A 78 -10.03 1.21 -14.83
C ILE A 78 -11.37 0.79 -14.17
N LEU A 79 -11.31 0.06 -13.06
CA LEU A 79 -12.51 -0.36 -12.30
C LEU A 79 -12.95 0.64 -11.23
N CYS A 80 -12.14 1.68 -10.97
CA CYS A 80 -12.44 2.67 -9.96
C CYS A 80 -13.37 3.75 -10.53
N SER A 81 -14.51 3.97 -9.87
CA SER A 81 -15.41 5.07 -10.26
C SER A 81 -14.70 6.43 -10.20
N ASP A 82 -15.02 7.32 -11.13
CA ASP A 82 -14.44 8.68 -11.19
C ASP A 82 -14.59 9.43 -9.85
N ARG A 83 -15.74 9.31 -9.19
CA ARG A 83 -15.99 9.89 -7.86
C ARG A 83 -14.97 9.41 -6.81
N VAL A 84 -14.70 8.11 -6.75
CA VAL A 84 -13.74 7.54 -5.78
C VAL A 84 -12.32 7.93 -6.15
N LEU A 85 -11.98 7.88 -7.44
CA LEU A 85 -10.65 8.27 -7.91
C LEU A 85 -10.33 9.72 -7.58
N ARG A 86 -11.24 10.65 -7.88
CA ARG A 86 -11.09 12.08 -7.55
C ARG A 86 -10.97 12.31 -6.05
N ARG A 87 -11.83 11.65 -5.26
CA ARG A 87 -11.76 11.76 -3.80
C ARG A 87 -10.40 11.32 -3.29
N ARG A 88 -9.92 10.16 -3.71
CA ARG A 88 -8.58 9.65 -3.36
C ARG A 88 -7.48 10.65 -3.74
N LEU A 89 -7.44 11.08 -5.00
CA LEU A 89 -6.41 11.97 -5.51
C LEU A 89 -6.41 13.35 -4.84
N THR A 90 -7.56 13.83 -4.36
CA THR A 90 -7.66 15.07 -3.58
C THR A 90 -6.80 15.00 -2.31
N TYR A 91 -6.75 13.84 -1.67
CA TYR A 91 -5.97 13.62 -0.45
C TYR A 91 -4.57 13.09 -0.74
N ASP A 92 -4.35 12.40 -1.86
CA ASP A 92 -3.03 11.90 -2.24
C ASP A 92 -2.12 13.00 -2.83
N THR A 93 -2.68 14.13 -3.26
CA THR A 93 -1.95 15.23 -3.91
C THR A 93 -2.03 16.57 -3.17
N LYS A 94 -1.09 17.46 -3.48
CA LYS A 94 -1.00 18.84 -2.97
C LYS A 94 -0.57 19.80 -4.08
N LYS A 95 -0.93 21.08 -3.95
CA LYS A 95 -0.31 22.14 -4.75
C LYS A 95 1.12 22.37 -4.25
N LEU A 96 2.05 22.51 -5.19
CA LEU A 96 3.45 22.82 -4.94
C LEU A 96 3.71 24.33 -5.02
N PRO A 97 4.83 24.84 -4.49
CA PRO A 97 5.18 26.27 -4.57
C PRO A 97 5.29 26.80 -6.01
N ASN A 98 5.64 25.94 -6.96
CA ASN A 98 5.72 26.27 -8.39
C ASN A 98 4.34 26.27 -9.09
N GLY A 99 3.24 26.10 -8.35
CA GLY A 99 1.86 26.10 -8.87
C GLY A 99 1.39 24.76 -9.46
N LYS A 100 2.29 23.78 -9.62
CA LYS A 100 1.95 22.44 -10.09
C LYS A 100 1.31 21.59 -8.99
N ILE A 101 0.84 20.40 -9.38
CA ILE A 101 0.33 19.38 -8.46
C ILE A 101 1.39 18.32 -8.25
N GLY A 102 1.70 18.00 -7.00
CA GLY A 102 2.61 16.93 -6.62
C GLY A 102 1.99 15.99 -5.60
N TRP A 103 2.72 14.93 -5.26
CA TRP A 103 2.28 13.92 -4.30
C TRP A 103 2.46 14.39 -2.84
N ARG A 104 1.59 13.91 -1.94
CA ARG A 104 1.71 14.18 -0.50
C ARG A 104 2.69 13.26 0.22
N TYR A 105 2.90 12.04 -0.28
CA TYR A 105 3.84 11.12 0.32
C TYR A 105 5.29 11.60 0.13
N ASP A 106 6.20 11.08 0.94
CA ASP A 106 7.62 11.40 0.86
C ASP A 106 8.25 10.82 -0.41
N LEU A 107 8.77 11.70 -1.28
CA LEU A 107 9.42 11.29 -2.53
C LEU A 107 10.65 10.40 -2.28
N GLN A 108 11.26 10.44 -1.09
CA GLN A 108 12.34 9.55 -0.72
C GLN A 108 11.93 8.07 -0.77
N ILE A 109 10.65 7.75 -0.57
CA ILE A 109 10.12 6.38 -0.74
C ILE A 109 10.31 5.92 -2.18
N ARG A 110 10.16 6.81 -3.16
CA ARG A 110 10.36 6.50 -4.59
C ARG A 110 11.82 6.29 -4.91
N GLU A 111 12.68 7.17 -4.39
CA GLU A 111 14.13 7.06 -4.58
C GLU A 111 14.66 5.75 -4.01
N GLN A 112 14.17 5.34 -2.84
CA GLN A 112 14.47 4.03 -2.27
C GLN A 112 14.04 2.88 -3.17
N ARG A 113 12.90 2.99 -3.86
CA ARG A 113 12.43 1.97 -4.82
C ARG A 113 13.23 1.98 -6.12
N ARG A 114 13.61 3.15 -6.63
CA ARG A 114 14.47 3.32 -7.83
C ARG A 114 15.85 2.72 -7.61
N ASN A 115 16.44 3.01 -6.46
CA ASN A 115 17.82 2.64 -6.13
C ASN A 115 17.93 1.29 -5.42
N GLY A 116 16.80 0.64 -5.10
CA GLY A 116 16.79 -0.63 -4.37
C GLY A 116 17.27 -0.51 -2.91
N THR A 117 17.27 0.68 -2.33
CA THR A 117 17.75 0.98 -0.97
C THR A 117 16.65 0.98 0.08
N GLY A 118 15.40 0.75 -0.32
CA GLY A 118 14.27 0.62 0.59
C GLY A 118 14.37 -0.61 1.49
N ALA A 119 13.63 -0.60 2.60
CA ALA A 119 13.55 -1.75 3.50
C ALA A 119 13.18 -3.01 2.71
N LYS A 120 14.01 -4.05 2.83
CA LYS A 120 13.69 -5.37 2.30
C LYS A 120 12.46 -5.85 3.05
N THR A 121 11.36 -6.09 2.33
CA THR A 121 10.29 -6.93 2.88
C THR A 121 10.91 -8.30 3.09
N THR A 122 11.13 -8.68 4.35
CA THR A 122 11.48 -10.04 4.70
C THR A 122 10.43 -10.95 4.09
N GLY A 123 10.87 -11.90 3.26
CA GLY A 123 10.05 -13.04 2.85
C GLY A 123 9.62 -13.85 4.07
N PRO A 124 8.84 -14.94 3.88
CA PRO A 124 8.42 -15.77 5.00
C PRO A 124 9.64 -16.13 5.85
N LEU A 125 9.43 -16.18 7.17
CA LEU A 125 10.40 -16.69 8.12
C LEU A 125 10.91 -18.02 7.54
N ALA A 126 12.19 -18.04 7.14
CA ALA A 126 12.78 -19.29 6.70
C ALA A 126 12.66 -20.25 7.88
N ASP A 127 11.98 -21.38 7.65
CA ASP A 127 11.89 -22.45 8.63
C ASP A 127 13.31 -22.83 9.03
N SER A 128 13.68 -22.49 10.25
CA SER A 128 14.85 -23.05 10.90
C SER A 128 14.48 -24.44 11.39
N THR A 129 14.72 -25.44 10.56
CA THR A 129 14.93 -26.83 10.99
C THR A 129 16.40 -27.17 10.90
#